data_AF-A0A1B7JG92-F1
#
_entry.id   AF-A0A1B7JG92-F1
#
_cell.length_a   1.000
_cell.length_b   1.000
_cell.length_c   1.000
_cell.angle_alpha   90.00
_cell.angle_beta   90.00
_cell.angle_gamma   90.00
#
_symmetry.space_group_name_H-M   'P 1'
#
loop_
_entity.id
_entity.type
_entity.pdbx_description
1 polymer ?
#
loop_
_entity_poly.entity_id
_entity_poly.type
_entity_poly.pdbx_seq_one_letter_code
_entity_poly.pdbx_strand_id
1 'polypeptide(L)'
;MCNSTKGIVVHHEYRIGFIVIQNSDGEYTVAELQGGYDVEKGHIIRGNLDIEGDETFYNETTGESISVIVQGTGMSEQRSIHMIQNTRG
;
A
#
# COMPACT_ATOMS: atom_id res chain seq x y z
N MET A 1 -21.39 5.49 -1.76
CA MET A 1 -20.72 4.27 -1.28
C MET A 1 -19.26 4.45 -1.63
N CYS A 2 -18.35 4.55 -0.67
CA CYS A 2 -16.92 4.48 -1.00
C CYS A 2 -16.61 3.03 -1.36
N ASN A 3 -16.15 2.80 -2.59
CA ASN A 3 -15.69 1.48 -3.00
C ASN A 3 -14.43 1.16 -2.19
N SER A 4 -14.42 0.01 -1.55
CA SER A 4 -13.26 -0.50 -0.82
C SER A 4 -12.66 -1.63 -1.65
N THR A 5 -11.44 -1.41 -2.12
CA THR A 5 -10.65 -2.34 -2.92
C THR A 5 -9.80 -3.20 -2.00
N LYS A 6 -9.64 -4.46 -2.37
CA LYS A 6 -8.82 -5.44 -1.65
C LYS A 6 -7.55 -5.72 -2.46
N GLY A 7 -6.42 -5.80 -1.77
CA GLY A 7 -5.15 -6.13 -2.38
C GLY A 7 -4.23 -6.90 -1.44
N ILE A 8 -3.10 -7.35 -1.97
CA ILE A 8 -2.08 -8.12 -1.25
C ILE A 8 -0.80 -7.29 -1.21
N VAL A 9 -0.16 -7.21 -0.05
CA VAL A 9 1.17 -6.61 0.07
C VAL A 9 2.17 -7.48 -0.68
N VAL A 10 2.79 -6.94 -1.71
CA VAL A 10 3.80 -7.65 -2.53
C VAL A 10 5.23 -7.24 -2.18
N HIS A 11 5.39 -6.09 -1.53
CA HIS A 11 6.68 -5.58 -1.08
C HIS A 11 6.51 -4.63 0.13
N HIS A 12 7.46 -4.70 1.06
CA HIS A 12 7.64 -3.71 2.12
C HIS A 12 9.08 -3.20 2.02
N GLU A 13 9.22 -1.89 1.77
CA GLU A 13 10.47 -1.17 1.83
C GLU A 13 10.65 -0.54 3.23
N TYR A 14 11.31 -1.29 4.10
CA TYR A 14 11.58 -0.92 5.48
C TYR A 14 12.43 0.36 5.61
N ARG A 15 13.27 0.68 4.62
CA ARG A 15 14.17 1.84 4.66
C ARG A 15 13.41 3.16 4.82
N ILE A 16 12.24 3.26 4.19
CA ILE A 16 11.43 4.49 4.12
C ILE A 16 10.00 4.29 4.65
N GLY A 17 9.65 3.09 5.11
CA GLY A 17 8.31 2.78 5.63
C GLY A 17 7.24 2.67 4.55
N PHE A 18 7.60 2.21 3.34
CA PHE A 18 6.68 2.12 2.20
C PHE A 18 6.23 0.68 1.96
N ILE A 19 4.98 0.51 1.57
CA ILE A 19 4.43 -0.77 1.13
C ILE A 19 3.91 -0.68 -0.30
N VAL A 20 3.96 -1.81 -1.00
CA VAL A 20 3.34 -1.98 -2.31
C VAL A 20 2.23 -3.00 -2.21
N ILE A 21 1.05 -2.62 -2.68
CA ILE A 21 -0.15 -3.45 -2.68
C ILE A 21 -0.57 -3.71 -4.12
N GLN A 22 -0.79 -4.98 -4.48
CA GLN A 22 -1.38 -5.37 -5.76
C GLN A 22 -2.87 -5.66 -5.58
N ASN A 23 -3.74 -5.01 -6.37
CA ASN A 23 -5.18 -5.29 -6.38
C ASN A 23 -5.54 -6.48 -7.28
N SER A 24 -6.81 -6.88 -7.32
CA SER A 24 -7.28 -8.00 -8.15
C SER A 24 -7.16 -7.78 -9.65
N ASP A 25 -7.08 -6.52 -10.09
CA ASP A 25 -6.92 -6.14 -11.49
C ASP A 25 -5.45 -6.15 -11.93
N GLY A 26 -4.54 -6.47 -11.01
CA GLY A 26 -3.09 -6.53 -11.26
C GLY A 26 -2.40 -5.17 -11.20
N GLU A 27 -3.10 -4.12 -10.77
CA GLU A 27 -2.54 -2.79 -10.58
C GLU A 27 -1.88 -2.64 -9.22
N TYR A 28 -0.90 -1.73 -9.14
CA TYR A 28 -0.06 -1.55 -7.96
C TYR A 28 -0.31 -0.18 -7.33
N THR A 29 -0.43 -0.19 -6.01
CA THR A 29 -0.55 0.98 -5.14
C THR A 29 0.69 1.07 -4.25
N VAL A 30 1.27 2.26 -4.13
CA VAL A 30 2.39 2.54 -3.20
C VAL A 30 1.86 3.43 -2.09
N ALA A 31 2.08 3.03 -0.84
CA ALA A 31 1.64 3.77 0.33
C ALA A 31 2.75 3.85 1.39
N GLU A 32 2.86 5.00 2.03
CA GLU A 32 3.74 5.26 3.16
C GLU A 32 2.99 4.99 4.47
N LEU A 33 3.56 4.17 5.34
CA LEU A 33 3.02 3.90 6.68
C LEU A 33 3.26 5.10 7.60
N GLN A 34 2.20 5.64 8.20
CA GLN A 34 2.29 6.74 9.17
C GLN A 34 2.48 6.23 10.61
N GLY A 35 3.15 5.10 10.79
CA GLY A 35 3.34 4.45 12.08
C GLY A 35 4.10 3.12 12.01
N GLY A 36 4.46 2.57 13.17
CA GLY A 36 5.14 1.28 13.30
C GLY A 36 4.17 0.10 13.24
N TYR A 37 3.45 -0.04 12.14
CA TYR A 37 2.46 -1.11 11.92
C TYR A 37 3.11 -2.43 11.49
N ASP A 38 2.51 -3.55 11.90
CA ASP A 38 2.94 -4.89 11.46
C ASP A 38 2.36 -5.21 10.08
N VAL A 39 3.10 -4.83 9.03
CA VAL A 39 2.73 -5.07 7.64
C VAL A 39 3.83 -5.86 6.95
N GLU A 40 3.47 -7.05 6.45
CA GLU A 40 4.40 -7.97 5.81
C GLU A 40 3.92 -8.37 4.42
N LYS A 41 4.86 -8.85 3.60
CA LYS A 41 4.53 -9.42 2.29
C LYS A 41 3.55 -10.58 2.46
N GLY A 42 2.47 -10.57 1.69
CA GLY A 42 1.37 -11.54 1.75
C GLY A 42 0.20 -11.08 2.62
N HIS A 43 0.33 -10.00 3.41
CA HIS A 43 -0.80 -9.44 4.16
C HIS A 43 -1.88 -8.93 3.21
N ILE A 44 -3.13 -9.11 3.63
CA ILE A 44 -4.30 -8.67 2.89
C ILE A 44 -4.71 -7.30 3.38
N ILE A 45 -4.74 -6.33 2.48
CA ILE A 45 -5.12 -4.95 2.76
C ILE A 45 -6.47 -4.66 2.12
N ARG A 46 -7.35 -4.01 2.87
CA ARG A 46 -8.63 -3.50 2.40
C ARG A 46 -8.72 -2.01 2.67
N GLY A 47 -9.07 -1.22 1.66
CA GLY A 47 -9.13 0.23 1.78
C GLY A 47 -9.51 0.89 0.46
N ASN A 48 -9.28 2.19 0.34
CA ASN A 48 -9.40 2.89 -0.92
C ASN A 48 -8.02 2.91 -1.60
N LEU A 49 -7.75 1.93 -2.46
CA LEU A 49 -6.43 1.76 -3.10
C LEU A 49 -6.28 2.60 -4.37
N ASP A 50 -7.32 3.32 -4.76
CA ASP A 50 -7.42 3.95 -6.09
C ASP A 50 -7.29 5.48 -6.03
N ILE A 51 -7.13 6.04 -4.83
CA ILE A 51 -6.98 7.48 -4.58
C ILE A 51 -5.67 7.77 -3.83
N GLU A 52 -4.95 8.82 -4.25
CA GLU A 52 -3.75 9.33 -3.58
C GLU A 52 -4.12 10.24 -2.39
N GLY A 53 -3.25 10.28 -1.38
CA GLY A 53 -3.40 11.11 -0.18
C GLY A 53 -3.59 10.31 1.12
N ASP A 54 -4.00 10.99 2.18
CA ASP A 54 -4.23 10.39 3.50
C ASP A 54 -5.40 9.40 3.47
N GLU A 55 -5.13 8.16 3.86
CA GLU A 55 -6.12 7.09 3.89
C GLU A 55 -5.98 6.25 5.16
N THR A 56 -7.05 5.51 5.47
CA THR A 56 -7.01 4.46 6.49
C THR A 56 -7.29 3.12 5.82
N PHE A 57 -6.30 2.23 5.84
CA PHE A 57 -6.49 0.87 5.39
C PHE A 57 -6.77 -0.06 6.58
N TYR A 58 -7.33 -1.22 6.29
CA TYR A 58 -7.51 -2.30 7.24
C TYR A 58 -6.71 -3.52 6.79
N ASN A 59 -5.78 -3.97 7.62
CA ASN A 59 -5.05 -5.21 7.41
C ASN A 59 -5.93 -6.37 7.90
N GLU A 60 -6.56 -7.09 6.97
CA GLU A 60 -7.43 -8.22 7.28
C GLU A 60 -6.67 -9.41 7.88
N THR A 61 -5.36 -9.51 7.65
CA THR A 61 -4.53 -10.59 8.18
C THR A 61 -4.27 -10.42 9.68
N THR A 62 -4.01 -9.19 10.13
CA THR A 62 -3.72 -8.88 11.54
C THR A 62 -4.93 -8.35 12.31
N GLY A 63 -5.95 -7.86 11.61
CA GLY A 63 -7.10 -7.19 12.21
C GLY A 63 -6.84 -5.74 12.63
N GLU A 64 -5.80 -5.10 12.08
CA GLU A 64 -5.34 -3.77 12.45
C GLU A 64 -5.75 -2.70 11.42
N SER A 65 -6.17 -1.52 11.90
CA SER A 65 -6.31 -0.32 11.06
C SER A 65 -4.98 0.42 10.97
N ILE A 66 -4.55 0.71 9.75
CA ILE A 66 -3.26 1.35 9.46
C ILE A 66 -3.52 2.72 8.79
N SER A 67 -2.90 3.77 9.34
CA SER A 67 -2.90 5.09 8.72
C SER A 67 -1.77 5.17 7.70
N VAL A 68 -2.10 5.63 6.49
CA VAL A 68 -1.15 5.68 5.38
C VAL A 68 -1.29 6.98 4.60
N ILE A 69 -0.23 7.33 3.86
CA ILE A 69 -0.29 8.29 2.77
C ILE A 69 -0.10 7.52 1.46
N VAL A 70 -1.10 7.48 0.61
CA VAL A 70 -1.03 6.85 -0.70
C VAL A 70 -0.29 7.78 -1.66
N GLN A 71 0.83 7.29 -2.19
CA GLN A 71 1.79 8.06 -3.01
C GLN A 71 1.59 7.82 -4.51
N GLY A 72 0.89 6.74 -4.89
CA GLY A 72 0.55 6.44 -6.28
C GLY A 72 -0.36 5.22 -6.41
N THR A 73 -1.25 5.26 -7.39
CA THR A 73 -2.27 4.22 -7.66
C THR A 73 -2.29 3.83 -9.14
N GLY A 74 -2.95 2.72 -9.50
CA GLY A 74 -3.12 2.29 -10.89
C GLY A 74 -1.80 2.00 -11.64
N MET A 75 -0.72 1.68 -10.93
CA MET A 75 0.61 1.54 -11.52
C MET A 75 0.88 0.13 -12.05
N SER A 76 1.82 0.03 -12.99
CA SER A 76 2.51 -1.24 -13.25
C SER A 76 3.55 -1.55 -12.16
N GLU A 77 3.93 -2.82 -12.03
CA GLU A 77 4.98 -3.25 -11.11
C GLU A 77 6.30 -2.48 -11.29
N GLN A 78 6.72 -2.27 -12.54
CA GLN A 78 7.96 -1.55 -12.84
C GLN A 78 7.91 -0.10 -12.36
N ARG A 79 6.75 0.56 -12.47
CA ARG A 79 6.58 1.94 -12.00
C ARG A 79 6.58 2.02 -10.48
N SER A 80 5.93 1.09 -9.78
CA SER A 80 5.93 1.06 -8.31
C SER A 80 7.34 0.81 -7.76
N ILE A 81 8.10 -0.11 -8.36
CA ILE A 81 9.52 -0.35 -8.03
C ILE A 81 10.36 0.91 -8.25
N HIS A 82 10.20 1.58 -9.40
CA HIS A 82 10.97 2.78 -9.72
C HIS A 82 10.69 3.94 -8.75
N MET A 83 9.43 4.10 -8.34
CA MET A 83 9.04 5.09 -7.34
C MET A 83 9.78 4.85 -6.01
N ILE A 84 9.72 3.62 -5.48
CA ILE A 84 10.39 3.28 -4.22
C ILE A 84 11.91 3.48 -4.29
N GLN A 85 12.54 3.05 -5.38
CA GLN A 85 13.99 3.17 -5.56
C GLN A 85 14.47 4.63 -5.58
N ASN A 86 13.65 5.54 -6.12
CA ASN A 86 13.99 6.96 -6.23
C ASN A 86 13.61 7.77 -4.99
N THR A 87 12.71 7.26 -4.15
CA THR A 87 12.38 7.90 -2.88
C THR A 87 13.55 7.79 -1.91
N ARG A 88 13.96 8.94 -1.38
CA ARG A 88 15.03 9.06 -0.38
C ARG A 88 14.41 9.08 1.02
N GLY A 89 15.06 8.41 1.96
CA GLY A 89 14.73 8.47 3.40
C GLY A 89 15.50 9.56 4.12
#